data_AF-A0A7Y5K5F5-F1
#
_entry.id   AF-A0A7Y5K5F5-F1
#
_cell.length_a   1.000
_cell.length_b   1.000
_cell.length_c   1.000
_cell.angle_alpha   90.00
_cell.angle_beta   90.00
_cell.angle_gamma   90.00
#
_symmetry.space_group_name_H-M   'P 1'
#
loop_
_entity.id
_entity.type
_entity.pdbx_description
1 polymer ?
#
loop_
_entity_poly.entity_id
_entity_poly.type
_entity_poly.pdbx_seq_one_letter_code
_entity_poly.pdbx_strand_id
1 'polypeptide(L)'
;MSSRTMTWLAALVVVATAACTQQHLNPEPVTIMHTGDRAPSADSAVAAARANVTPAQARALYARDSIMAAAMMGCAPDVCAAVTRGEVTLGMNETQLMAATRTTPAAWSIRRAGDAAIYTSARMEQAPRDMVAPVALVQVQKGEIAAIAYSEPDGVRTVARAADATAEARAKATGEALVREGDLLVASGSLDAALDRYDRASILLPSDPSVEYKIATVLDKQLRPIEAIVRYQRFLHQMELERIQAVGDAWAKQADAIARARERIIVLEKH
;
A
#
# COMPACT_ATOMS: atom_id res chain seq x y z
N MET A 1 5.53 -62.24 -55.33
CA MET A 1 5.95 -63.14 -54.23
C MET A 1 6.19 -62.25 -53.02
N SER A 2 5.23 -62.00 -52.14
CA SER A 2 4.60 -62.88 -51.14
C SER A 2 5.52 -63.26 -49.97
N SER A 3 5.37 -62.54 -48.85
CA SER A 3 5.21 -63.03 -47.45
C SER A 3 5.45 -61.83 -46.52
N ARG A 4 4.46 -61.18 -45.87
CA ARG A 4 3.62 -61.58 -44.71
C ARG A 4 4.39 -62.14 -43.50
N THR A 5 4.67 -61.26 -42.55
CA THR A 5 4.76 -61.46 -41.07
C THR A 5 4.43 -60.08 -40.46
N MET A 6 3.28 -59.77 -39.86
CA MET A 6 2.50 -60.29 -38.72
C MET A 6 3.17 -60.12 -37.35
N THR A 7 2.67 -59.10 -36.62
CA THR A 7 2.59 -58.92 -35.14
C THR A 7 3.91 -58.67 -34.39
N TRP A 8 4.04 -57.74 -33.43
CA TRP A 8 3.14 -57.32 -32.35
C TRP A 8 3.34 -55.83 -31.97
N LEU A 9 2.24 -55.16 -31.64
CA LEU A 9 2.21 -53.87 -30.94
C LEU A 9 2.65 -54.03 -29.48
N ALA A 10 3.67 -53.29 -29.06
CA ALA A 10 3.94 -53.01 -27.65
C ALA A 10 3.80 -51.50 -27.44
N ALA A 11 2.67 -51.11 -26.84
CA ALA A 11 2.40 -49.74 -26.41
C ALA A 11 3.30 -49.40 -25.21
N LEU A 12 4.29 -48.54 -25.43
CA LEU A 12 5.13 -47.96 -24.38
C LEU A 12 4.42 -46.71 -23.84
N VAL A 13 3.71 -46.90 -22.73
CA VAL A 13 3.11 -45.82 -21.95
C VAL A 13 4.25 -45.06 -21.25
N VAL A 14 4.55 -43.86 -21.73
CA VAL A 14 5.43 -42.91 -21.02
C VAL A 14 4.59 -42.24 -19.95
N VAL A 15 4.70 -42.74 -18.71
CA VAL A 15 4.12 -42.09 -17.53
C VAL A 15 5.00 -40.90 -17.16
N ALA A 16 4.47 -39.69 -17.34
CA ALA A 16 5.07 -38.47 -16.83
C ALA A 16 5.05 -38.49 -15.30
N THR A 17 6.22 -38.69 -14.68
CA THR A 17 6.37 -38.53 -13.22
C THR A 17 6.35 -37.04 -12.90
N ALA A 18 5.17 -36.50 -12.59
CA ALA A 18 5.05 -35.25 -11.86
C ALA A 18 5.74 -35.45 -10.49
N ALA A 19 6.90 -34.83 -10.31
CA ALA A 19 7.53 -34.72 -9.00
C ALA A 19 6.70 -33.76 -8.14
N CYS A 20 5.57 -34.25 -7.63
CA CYS A 20 4.91 -33.65 -6.49
C CYS A 20 5.86 -33.82 -5.30
N THR A 21 6.57 -32.75 -4.95
CA THR A 21 7.20 -32.60 -3.63
C THR A 21 6.10 -32.77 -2.59
N GLN A 22 5.95 -33.99 -2.07
CA GLN A 22 5.11 -34.26 -0.92
C GLN A 22 5.66 -33.41 0.22
N GLN A 23 4.97 -32.33 0.55
CA GLN A 23 5.05 -31.77 1.89
C GLN A 23 4.66 -32.92 2.81
N HIS A 24 5.66 -33.56 3.43
CA HIS A 24 5.45 -34.30 4.66
C HIS A 24 4.98 -33.28 5.70
N LEU A 25 3.68 -32.99 5.67
CA LEU A 25 2.97 -32.59 6.86
C LEU A 25 3.17 -33.77 7.79
N ASN A 26 4.10 -33.66 8.73
CA ASN A 26 4.08 -34.54 9.89
C ASN A 26 2.75 -34.22 10.57
N PRO A 27 1.72 -35.10 10.48
CA PRO A 27 0.54 -34.88 11.28
C PRO A 27 1.04 -34.86 12.72
N GLU A 28 0.69 -33.81 13.47
CA GLU A 28 0.84 -33.88 14.92
C GLU A 28 0.22 -35.22 15.36
N PRO A 29 0.91 -36.01 16.20
CA PRO A 29 0.41 -37.32 16.57
C PRO A 29 -0.99 -37.13 17.14
N VAL A 30 -1.99 -37.61 16.41
CA VAL A 30 -3.37 -37.62 16.89
C VAL A 30 -3.36 -38.54 18.09
N THR A 31 -3.36 -37.95 19.29
CA THR A 31 -3.51 -38.69 20.54
C THR A 31 -4.91 -39.28 20.54
N ILE A 32 -5.01 -40.53 20.10
CA ILE A 32 -6.22 -41.33 20.23
C ILE A 32 -6.41 -41.52 21.74
N MET A 33 -7.30 -40.72 22.33
CA MET A 33 -7.64 -40.86 23.74
C MET A 33 -8.35 -42.20 23.95
N HIS A 34 -7.76 -43.06 24.75
CA HIS A 34 -8.40 -44.29 25.21
C HIS A 34 -9.39 -43.95 26.34
N THR A 35 -10.42 -44.79 26.52
CA THR A 35 -11.37 -44.67 27.63
C THR A 35 -10.63 -44.75 28.96
N GLY A 36 -10.44 -43.59 29.60
CA GLY A 36 -9.65 -43.44 30.84
C GLY A 36 -8.63 -42.30 30.78
N ASP A 37 -8.28 -41.84 29.58
CA ASP A 37 -7.38 -40.69 29.41
C ASP A 37 -8.09 -39.39 29.81
N ARG A 38 -7.45 -38.59 30.66
CA ARG A 38 -7.91 -37.23 30.92
C ARG A 38 -7.44 -36.35 29.78
N ALA A 39 -8.37 -35.62 29.15
CA ALA A 39 -8.00 -34.54 28.26
C ALA A 39 -7.06 -33.59 29.02
N PRO A 40 -5.97 -33.12 28.40
CA PRO A 40 -5.08 -32.16 29.05
C PRO A 40 -5.91 -30.97 29.52
N SER A 41 -5.73 -30.58 30.78
CA SER A 41 -6.42 -29.40 31.30
C SER A 41 -6.04 -28.19 30.46
N ALA A 42 -6.95 -27.22 30.32
CA ALA A 42 -6.66 -25.97 29.63
C ALA A 42 -5.35 -25.33 30.14
N ASP A 43 -5.09 -25.43 31.45
CA ASP A 43 -3.86 -24.94 32.07
C ASP A 43 -2.59 -25.66 31.57
N SER A 44 -2.65 -26.98 31.38
CA SER A 44 -1.52 -27.76 30.87
C SER A 44 -1.23 -27.49 29.39
N ALA A 45 -2.27 -27.29 28.58
CA ALA A 45 -2.14 -26.91 27.17
C ALA A 45 -1.57 -25.49 27.04
N VAL A 46 -2.03 -24.55 27.87
CA VAL A 46 -1.50 -23.18 27.92
C VAL A 46 -0.05 -23.17 28.42
N ALA A 47 0.30 -23.98 29.42
CA ALA A 47 1.67 -24.11 29.91
C ALA A 47 2.62 -24.67 28.84
N ALA A 48 2.20 -25.71 28.11
CA ALA A 48 2.97 -26.28 27.00
C ALA A 48 3.13 -25.28 25.84
N ALA A 49 2.07 -24.55 25.49
CA ALA A 49 2.15 -23.48 24.50
C ALA A 49 3.15 -22.39 24.91
N ARG A 50 3.11 -21.94 26.18
CA ARG A 50 4.08 -20.96 26.72
C ARG A 50 5.52 -21.48 26.70
N ALA A 51 5.73 -22.76 26.99
CA ALA A 51 7.06 -23.39 26.94
C ALA A 51 7.66 -23.42 25.52
N ASN A 52 6.82 -23.52 24.49
CA ASN A 52 7.26 -23.52 23.09
C ASN A 52 7.43 -22.13 22.48
N VAL A 53 6.87 -21.09 23.10
CA VAL A 53 6.99 -19.71 22.62
C VAL A 53 8.42 -19.18 22.74
N THR A 54 9.11 -19.46 23.84
CA THR A 54 10.45 -18.87 24.08
C THR A 54 11.54 -19.39 23.13
N PRO A 55 11.64 -20.70 22.82
CA PRO A 55 12.60 -21.18 21.81
C PRO A 55 12.24 -20.71 20.40
N ALA A 56 10.94 -20.61 20.07
CA ALA A 56 10.49 -20.12 18.78
C ALA A 56 10.84 -18.64 18.58
N GLN A 57 10.64 -17.81 19.61
CA GLN A 57 11.05 -16.41 19.62
C GLN A 57 12.57 -16.26 19.48
N ALA A 58 13.35 -17.05 20.22
CA ALA A 58 14.81 -17.03 20.10
C ALA A 58 15.28 -17.37 18.68
N ARG A 59 14.75 -18.44 18.07
CA ARG A 59 15.06 -18.79 16.67
C ARG A 59 14.69 -17.68 15.68
N ALA A 60 13.56 -17.02 15.89
CA ALA A 60 13.13 -15.90 15.05
C ALA A 60 14.05 -14.68 15.19
N LEU A 61 14.57 -14.40 16.40
CA LEU A 61 15.56 -13.35 16.63
C LEU A 61 16.90 -13.67 15.95
N TYR A 62 17.43 -14.89 16.15
CA TYR A 62 18.66 -15.32 15.46
C TYR A 62 18.53 -15.27 13.94
N ALA A 63 17.38 -15.67 13.39
CA ALA A 63 17.10 -15.56 11.96
C ALA A 63 17.06 -14.10 11.48
N ARG A 64 16.52 -13.17 12.29
CA ARG A 64 16.52 -11.74 11.96
C ARG A 64 17.93 -11.16 11.95
N ASP A 65 18.75 -11.52 12.92
CA ASP A 65 20.13 -11.01 13.02
C ASP A 65 20.98 -11.50 11.85
N SER A 66 20.83 -12.76 11.43
CA SER A 66 21.53 -13.29 10.25
C SER A 66 21.05 -12.64 8.96
N ILE A 67 19.74 -12.36 8.83
CA ILE A 67 19.18 -11.60 7.70
C ILE A 67 19.74 -10.17 7.66
N MET A 68 19.82 -9.49 8.81
CA MET A 68 20.39 -8.14 8.88
C MET A 68 21.86 -8.14 8.44
N ALA A 69 22.67 -9.09 8.94
CA ALA A 69 24.06 -9.22 8.52
C ALA A 69 24.18 -9.47 7.01
N ALA A 70 23.35 -10.35 6.45
CA ALA A 70 23.34 -10.63 5.02
C ALA A 70 22.88 -9.44 4.17
N ALA A 71 21.89 -8.68 4.63
CA ALA A 71 21.40 -7.48 3.94
C ALA A 71 22.47 -6.38 3.82
N MET A 72 23.40 -6.34 4.78
CA MET A 72 24.48 -5.36 4.83
C MET A 72 25.71 -5.76 4.00
N MET A 73 25.79 -7.01 3.52
CA MET A 73 26.90 -7.45 2.68
C MET A 73 26.78 -6.88 1.26
N GLY A 74 27.71 -5.99 0.89
CA GLY A 74 27.77 -5.44 -0.47
C GLY A 74 26.61 -4.50 -0.83
N CYS A 75 25.91 -3.94 0.16
CA CYS A 75 24.83 -2.97 -0.09
C CYS A 75 25.38 -1.63 -0.60
N ALA A 76 24.60 -0.96 -1.46
CA ALA A 76 24.87 0.41 -1.86
C ALA A 76 24.66 1.36 -0.65
N PRO A 77 25.41 2.47 -0.53
CA PRO A 77 25.40 3.31 0.67
C PRO A 77 24.01 3.83 1.07
N ASP A 78 23.18 4.20 0.10
CA ASP A 78 21.80 4.66 0.27
C ASP A 78 20.89 3.53 0.78
N VAL A 79 21.02 2.34 0.21
CA VAL A 79 20.30 1.13 0.64
C VAL A 79 20.70 0.73 2.06
N CYS A 80 21.99 0.71 2.39
CA CYS A 80 22.46 0.41 3.74
C CYS A 80 21.89 1.42 4.76
N ALA A 81 21.87 2.70 4.40
CA ALA A 81 21.33 3.75 5.26
C ALA A 81 19.82 3.59 5.48
N ALA A 82 19.07 3.22 4.44
CA ALA A 82 17.65 2.93 4.56
C ALA A 82 17.37 1.68 5.43
N VAL A 83 18.11 0.58 5.22
CA VAL A 83 17.98 -0.64 6.02
C VAL A 83 18.26 -0.37 7.51
N THR A 84 19.28 0.44 7.83
CA THR A 84 19.59 0.78 9.23
C THR A 84 18.52 1.67 9.87
N ARG A 85 17.87 2.55 9.11
CA ARG A 85 16.68 3.29 9.55
C ARG A 85 15.43 2.41 9.62
N GLY A 86 15.45 1.20 9.05
CA GLY A 86 14.28 0.34 8.94
C GLY A 86 13.26 0.88 7.93
N GLU A 87 13.72 1.54 6.87
CA GLU A 87 12.91 2.06 5.77
C GLU A 87 13.06 1.15 4.55
N VAL A 88 11.94 0.81 3.91
CA VAL A 88 11.97 0.08 2.64
C VAL A 88 12.06 1.08 1.49
N THR A 89 12.99 0.85 0.56
CA THR A 89 13.16 1.70 -0.64
C THR A 89 13.13 0.87 -1.92
N LEU A 90 12.88 1.53 -3.04
CA LEU A 90 12.99 0.92 -4.36
C LEU A 90 14.44 0.46 -4.60
N GLY A 91 14.60 -0.59 -5.41
CA GLY A 91 15.91 -1.19 -5.71
C GLY A 91 16.45 -2.16 -4.65
N MET A 92 15.84 -2.22 -3.46
CA MET A 92 16.22 -3.22 -2.46
C MET A 92 15.93 -4.65 -2.95
N ASN A 93 16.72 -5.63 -2.53
CA ASN A 93 16.42 -7.04 -2.75
C ASN A 93 15.57 -7.65 -1.62
N GLU A 94 15.18 -8.91 -1.75
CA GLU A 94 14.36 -9.62 -0.75
C GLU A 94 15.00 -9.65 0.64
N THR A 95 16.31 -9.86 0.75
CA THR A 95 17.00 -9.89 2.05
C THR A 95 16.97 -8.52 2.73
N GLN A 96 17.15 -7.46 1.95
CA GLN A 96 17.10 -6.08 2.43
C GLN A 96 15.68 -5.66 2.85
N LEU A 97 14.64 -6.11 2.13
CA LEU A 97 13.24 -5.93 2.55
C LEU A 97 13.02 -6.49 3.96
N MET A 98 13.41 -7.75 4.18
CA MET A 98 13.23 -8.44 5.46
C MET A 98 14.06 -7.80 6.58
N ALA A 99 15.25 -7.27 6.27
CA ALA A 99 16.06 -6.55 7.23
C ALA A 99 15.42 -5.20 7.61
N ALA A 100 14.97 -4.42 6.62
CA ALA A 100 14.37 -3.10 6.80
C ALA A 100 13.07 -3.16 7.61
N THR A 101 12.16 -4.07 7.30
CA THR A 101 10.92 -4.23 8.11
C THR A 101 11.18 -4.87 9.48
N ARG A 102 12.43 -5.33 9.72
CA ARG A 102 12.74 -6.49 10.57
C ARG A 102 11.80 -7.62 10.07
N THR A 103 11.59 -8.78 10.66
CA THR A 103 10.78 -9.88 10.03
C THR A 103 11.64 -10.86 9.25
N THR A 104 11.00 -11.95 8.87
CA THR A 104 11.57 -13.12 8.23
C THR A 104 10.62 -13.53 7.09
N PRO A 105 11.03 -14.42 6.19
CA PRO A 105 10.15 -14.87 5.09
C PRO A 105 8.79 -15.39 5.56
N ALA A 106 8.68 -15.93 6.78
CA ALA A 106 7.42 -16.41 7.35
C ALA A 106 6.37 -15.31 7.61
N ALA A 107 6.77 -14.03 7.65
CA ALA A 107 5.84 -12.91 7.78
C ALA A 107 5.13 -12.55 6.47
N TRP A 108 5.55 -13.16 5.34
CA TRP A 108 5.10 -12.79 4.00
C TRP A 108 4.45 -13.97 3.28
N SER A 109 3.36 -13.69 2.58
CA SER A 109 2.82 -14.55 1.52
C SER A 109 3.37 -14.06 0.19
N ILE A 110 3.99 -14.96 -0.57
CA ILE A 110 4.72 -14.61 -1.79
C ILE A 110 4.09 -15.30 -2.99
N ARG A 111 3.71 -14.53 -4.01
CA ARG A 111 3.27 -15.03 -5.32
C ARG A 111 4.31 -14.70 -6.36
N ARG A 112 4.87 -15.71 -7.04
CA ARG A 112 5.91 -15.54 -8.07
C ARG A 112 5.37 -15.87 -9.45
N ALA A 113 5.78 -15.09 -10.46
CA ALA A 113 5.48 -15.30 -11.87
C ALA A 113 6.67 -14.81 -12.71
N GLY A 114 7.50 -15.73 -13.20
CA GLY A 114 8.75 -15.40 -13.89
C GLY A 114 9.66 -14.55 -13.01
N ASP A 115 10.12 -13.41 -13.53
CA ASP A 115 10.99 -12.45 -12.82
C ASP A 115 10.22 -11.51 -11.89
N ALA A 116 8.90 -11.66 -11.76
CA ALA A 116 8.07 -10.83 -10.90
C ALA A 116 7.64 -11.62 -9.65
N ALA A 117 7.60 -10.93 -8.51
CA ALA A 117 7.06 -11.46 -7.27
C ALA A 117 6.24 -10.39 -6.54
N ILE A 118 5.14 -10.82 -5.92
CA ILE A 118 4.28 -9.99 -5.08
C ILE A 118 4.34 -10.54 -3.67
N TYR A 119 4.74 -9.69 -2.72
CA TYR A 119 4.78 -9.99 -1.30
C TYR A 119 3.60 -9.29 -0.64
N THR A 120 2.79 -10.03 0.11
CA THR A 120 1.73 -9.49 0.96
C THR A 120 1.91 -10.02 2.38
N SER A 121 1.27 -9.40 3.36
CA SER A 121 1.30 -9.95 4.73
C SER A 121 0.77 -11.39 4.78
N ALA A 122 1.48 -12.28 5.47
CA ALA A 122 0.96 -13.63 5.76
C ALA A 122 -0.17 -13.62 6.79
N ARG A 123 -0.20 -12.62 7.69
CA ARG A 123 -1.21 -12.46 8.75
C ARG A 123 -1.58 -10.98 8.90
N MET A 124 -2.86 -10.64 8.70
CA MET A 124 -3.29 -9.23 8.74
C MET A 124 -2.99 -8.56 10.09
N GLU A 125 -3.13 -9.29 11.19
CA GLU A 125 -2.91 -8.82 12.56
C GLU A 125 -1.44 -8.50 12.88
N GLN A 126 -0.52 -9.04 12.07
CA GLN A 126 0.93 -8.89 12.24
C GLN A 126 1.55 -8.43 10.92
N ALA A 127 0.90 -7.48 10.26
CA ALA A 127 1.40 -6.91 9.01
C ALA A 127 2.84 -6.39 9.21
N PRO A 128 3.77 -6.74 8.31
CA PRO A 128 5.10 -6.15 8.28
C PRO A 128 5.01 -4.61 8.26
N ARG A 129 5.91 -3.96 8.99
CA ARG A 129 5.98 -2.49 9.12
C ARG A 129 7.41 -2.07 8.87
N ASP A 130 7.56 -0.94 8.19
CA ASP A 130 8.83 -0.20 8.15
C ASP A 130 8.68 1.07 9.03
N MET A 131 9.66 1.97 8.96
CA MET A 131 9.62 3.25 9.69
C MET A 131 8.47 4.17 9.23
N VAL A 132 7.93 3.98 8.03
CA VAL A 132 6.92 4.84 7.42
C VAL A 132 5.51 4.41 7.82
N ALA A 133 5.15 3.15 7.58
CA ALA A 133 3.80 2.63 7.77
C ALA A 133 3.74 1.10 7.66
N PRO A 134 2.60 0.46 7.98
CA PRO A 134 2.37 -0.93 7.60
C PRO A 134 2.48 -1.11 6.09
N VAL A 135 3.29 -2.09 5.69
CA VAL A 135 3.47 -2.45 4.29
C VAL A 135 2.34 -3.40 3.91
N ALA A 136 1.48 -2.94 3.00
CA ALA A 136 0.37 -3.71 2.46
C ALA A 136 0.86 -4.74 1.45
N LEU A 137 1.71 -4.29 0.51
CA LEU A 137 2.18 -5.08 -0.61
C LEU A 137 3.54 -4.58 -1.09
N VAL A 138 4.40 -5.48 -1.55
CA VAL A 138 5.66 -5.15 -2.23
C VAL A 138 5.70 -5.88 -3.57
N GLN A 139 5.97 -5.14 -4.64
CA GLN A 139 6.22 -5.69 -5.97
C GLN A 139 7.72 -5.75 -6.19
N VAL A 140 8.21 -6.94 -6.49
CA VAL A 140 9.58 -7.21 -6.84
C VAL A 140 9.63 -7.57 -8.32
N GLN A 141 10.55 -6.97 -9.06
CA GLN A 141 10.79 -7.26 -10.46
C GLN A 141 12.30 -7.42 -10.68
N LYS A 142 12.72 -8.50 -11.34
CA LYS A 142 14.14 -8.84 -11.57
C LYS A 142 14.95 -8.90 -10.26
N GLY A 143 14.33 -9.34 -9.18
CA GLY A 143 14.96 -9.48 -7.86
C GLY A 143 15.05 -8.19 -7.04
N GLU A 144 14.56 -7.06 -7.55
CA GLU A 144 14.57 -5.76 -6.89
C GLU A 144 13.16 -5.22 -6.64
N ILE A 145 12.97 -4.46 -5.57
CA ILE A 145 11.69 -3.80 -5.26
C ILE A 145 11.42 -2.72 -6.31
N ALA A 146 10.34 -2.91 -7.07
CA ALA A 146 9.85 -1.99 -8.08
C ALA A 146 8.72 -1.09 -7.58
N ALA A 147 7.92 -1.56 -6.61
CA ALA A 147 6.88 -0.75 -5.99
C ALA A 147 6.55 -1.24 -4.56
N ILE A 148 6.14 -0.31 -3.71
CA ILE A 148 5.74 -0.55 -2.32
C ILE A 148 4.36 0.07 -2.12
N ALA A 149 3.44 -0.66 -1.52
CA ALA A 149 2.14 -0.14 -1.12
C ALA A 149 2.03 -0.15 0.40
N TYR A 150 1.63 0.99 0.97
CA TYR A 150 1.42 1.19 2.41
C TYR A 150 -0.06 1.20 2.75
N SER A 151 -0.43 0.55 3.85
CA SER A 151 -1.77 0.69 4.43
C SER A 151 -1.80 1.95 5.30
N GLU A 152 -2.67 2.88 4.94
CA GLU A 152 -2.92 4.12 5.65
C GLU A 152 -4.38 4.15 6.15
N PRO A 153 -4.73 5.00 7.14
CA PRO A 153 -6.10 5.08 7.65
C PRO A 153 -7.14 5.35 6.56
N ASP A 154 -6.78 6.14 5.56
CA ASP A 154 -7.66 6.58 4.47
C ASP A 154 -7.51 5.74 3.18
N GLY A 155 -6.75 4.62 3.21
CA GLY A 155 -6.62 3.71 2.07
C GLY A 155 -5.22 3.13 1.86
N VAL A 156 -4.85 2.91 0.59
CA VAL A 156 -3.54 2.34 0.22
C VAL A 156 -2.76 3.36 -0.62
N ARG A 157 -1.54 3.69 -0.20
CA ARG A 157 -0.63 4.56 -0.96
C ARG A 157 0.45 3.72 -1.64
N THR A 158 0.66 3.92 -2.93
CA THR A 158 1.71 3.22 -3.70
C THR A 158 2.89 4.16 -3.96
N VAL A 159 4.10 3.65 -3.75
CA VAL A 159 5.38 4.26 -4.10
C VAL A 159 5.98 3.42 -5.21
N ALA A 160 6.04 3.96 -6.43
CA ALA A 160 6.65 3.29 -7.58
C ALA A 160 7.85 4.09 -8.14
N ARG A 161 8.03 5.32 -7.66
CA ARG A 161 9.18 6.18 -7.95
C ARG A 161 9.72 6.76 -6.65
N ALA A 162 11.02 7.07 -6.61
CA ALA A 162 11.64 7.69 -5.44
C ALA A 162 10.96 9.01 -5.04
N ALA A 163 10.44 9.78 -6.02
CA ALA A 163 9.69 11.00 -5.78
C ALA A 163 8.42 10.77 -4.95
N ASP A 164 7.78 9.61 -5.07
CA ASP A 164 6.53 9.26 -4.38
C ASP A 164 6.75 8.97 -2.88
N ALA A 165 8.00 8.77 -2.46
CA ALA A 165 8.36 8.49 -1.07
C ALA A 165 8.55 9.75 -0.21
N THR A 166 8.56 10.94 -0.83
CA THR A 166 8.80 12.20 -0.11
C THR A 166 7.61 12.59 0.78
N ALA A 167 7.88 13.33 1.86
CA ALA A 167 6.83 13.86 2.73
C ALA A 167 5.84 14.76 1.96
N GLU A 168 6.35 15.52 0.99
CA GLU A 168 5.54 16.35 0.10
C GLU A 168 4.65 15.51 -0.81
N ALA A 169 5.19 14.48 -1.47
CA ALA A 169 4.38 13.57 -2.30
C ALA A 169 3.32 12.82 -1.47
N ARG A 170 3.63 12.46 -0.22
CA ARG A 170 2.66 11.90 0.71
C ARG A 170 1.56 12.90 1.04
N ALA A 171 1.91 14.11 1.44
CA ALA A 171 0.95 15.17 1.74
C ALA A 171 0.04 15.42 0.54
N LYS A 172 0.61 15.50 -0.67
CA LYS A 172 -0.13 15.64 -1.91
C LYS A 172 -1.12 14.48 -2.15
N ALA A 173 -0.66 13.24 -2.05
CA ALA A 173 -1.50 12.07 -2.26
C ALA A 173 -2.66 12.00 -1.24
N THR A 174 -2.39 12.32 0.02
CA THR A 174 -3.43 12.41 1.07
C THR A 174 -4.41 13.55 0.78
N GLY A 175 -3.91 14.71 0.37
CA GLY A 175 -4.75 15.85 -0.03
C GLY A 175 -5.69 15.51 -1.20
N GLU A 176 -5.17 14.87 -2.25
CA GLU A 176 -5.98 14.45 -3.40
C GLU A 176 -7.03 13.39 -3.02
N ALA A 177 -6.72 12.51 -2.05
CA ALA A 177 -7.69 11.55 -1.53
C ALA A 177 -8.84 12.24 -0.79
N LEU A 178 -8.53 13.23 0.05
CA LEU A 178 -9.54 14.05 0.73
C LEU A 178 -10.41 14.82 -0.27
N VAL A 179 -9.83 15.34 -1.36
CA VAL A 179 -10.61 15.99 -2.44
C VAL A 179 -11.59 15.00 -3.07
N ARG A 180 -11.15 13.78 -3.41
CA ARG A 180 -12.03 12.76 -3.99
C ARG A 180 -13.16 12.36 -3.03
N GLU A 181 -12.86 12.23 -1.76
CA GLU A 181 -13.89 11.96 -0.74
C GLU A 181 -14.87 13.13 -0.61
N GLY A 182 -14.38 14.37 -0.59
CA GLY A 182 -15.21 15.57 -0.63
C GLY A 182 -16.13 15.60 -1.84
N ASP A 183 -15.64 15.23 -3.02
CA ASP A 183 -16.45 15.17 -4.25
C ASP A 183 -17.60 14.15 -4.14
N LEU A 184 -17.32 12.99 -3.55
CA LEU A 184 -18.35 11.97 -3.27
C LEU A 184 -19.40 12.47 -2.27
N LEU A 185 -18.96 13.19 -1.24
CA LEU A 185 -19.85 13.77 -0.22
C LEU A 185 -20.72 14.90 -0.80
N VAL A 186 -20.17 15.71 -1.71
CA VAL A 186 -20.98 16.69 -2.47
C VAL A 186 -22.03 15.97 -3.31
N ALA A 187 -21.65 14.89 -4.00
CA ALA A 187 -22.56 14.11 -4.82
C ALA A 187 -23.69 13.45 -4.00
N SER A 188 -23.42 13.09 -2.74
CA SER A 188 -24.43 12.56 -1.80
C SER A 188 -25.22 13.65 -1.07
N GLY A 189 -24.95 14.94 -1.32
CA GLY A 189 -25.61 16.06 -0.67
C GLY A 189 -25.12 16.37 0.76
N SER A 190 -24.07 15.69 1.23
CA SER A 190 -23.49 15.86 2.56
C SER A 190 -22.50 17.04 2.60
N LEU A 191 -23.03 18.26 2.43
CA LEU A 191 -22.21 19.46 2.21
C LEU A 191 -21.28 19.82 3.37
N ASP A 192 -21.70 19.66 4.63
CA ASP A 192 -20.84 19.95 5.79
C ASP A 192 -19.65 19.00 5.87
N ALA A 193 -19.88 17.70 5.65
CA ALA A 193 -18.82 16.71 5.61
C ALA A 193 -17.87 16.94 4.44
N ALA A 194 -18.39 17.34 3.27
CA ALA A 194 -17.57 17.70 2.12
C ALA A 194 -16.67 18.91 2.43
N LEU A 195 -17.21 19.92 3.11
CA LEU A 195 -16.46 21.11 3.50
C LEU A 195 -15.29 20.75 4.44
N ASP A 196 -15.51 19.89 5.44
CA ASP A 196 -14.45 19.38 6.32
C ASP A 196 -13.31 18.71 5.52
N ARG A 197 -13.66 17.85 4.56
CA ARG A 197 -12.65 17.16 3.73
C ARG A 197 -11.86 18.15 2.87
N TYR A 198 -12.52 19.13 2.27
CA TYR A 198 -11.83 20.14 1.49
C TYR A 198 -10.97 21.09 2.33
N ASP A 199 -11.41 21.47 3.52
CA ASP A 199 -10.59 22.29 4.43
C ASP A 199 -9.32 21.56 4.84
N ARG A 200 -9.43 20.27 5.20
CA ARG A 200 -8.26 19.41 5.47
C ARG A 200 -7.36 19.26 4.24
N ALA A 201 -7.94 19.12 3.04
CA ALA A 201 -7.19 19.06 1.80
C ALA A 201 -6.43 20.37 1.51
N SER A 202 -7.02 21.53 1.81
CA SER A 202 -6.40 22.84 1.56
C SER A 202 -5.12 23.07 2.36
N ILE A 203 -4.98 22.40 3.51
CA ILE A 203 -3.76 22.42 4.32
C ILE A 203 -2.65 21.62 3.65
N LEU A 204 -3.00 20.49 3.03
CA LEU A 204 -2.05 19.59 2.37
C LEU A 204 -1.71 20.00 0.93
N LEU A 205 -2.60 20.76 0.29
CA LEU A 205 -2.49 21.26 -1.09
C LEU A 205 -2.58 22.79 -1.13
N PRO A 206 -1.69 23.53 -0.44
CA PRO A 206 -1.82 24.99 -0.30
C PRO A 206 -1.68 25.75 -1.63
N SER A 207 -1.09 25.12 -2.64
CA SER A 207 -0.86 25.67 -3.98
C SER A 207 -1.82 25.14 -5.04
N ASP A 208 -2.83 24.34 -4.68
CA ASP A 208 -3.83 23.84 -5.64
C ASP A 208 -5.08 24.74 -5.61
N PRO A 209 -5.29 25.59 -6.64
CA PRO A 209 -6.43 26.51 -6.66
C PRO A 209 -7.78 25.78 -6.78
N SER A 210 -7.78 24.55 -7.30
CA SER A 210 -9.01 23.79 -7.49
C SER A 210 -9.70 23.48 -6.16
N VAL A 211 -8.93 23.34 -5.07
CA VAL A 211 -9.46 23.11 -3.72
C VAL A 211 -10.23 24.34 -3.23
N GLU A 212 -9.68 25.55 -3.41
CA GLU A 212 -10.37 26.80 -3.02
C GLU A 212 -11.68 26.99 -3.79
N TYR A 213 -11.69 26.68 -5.09
CA TYR A 213 -12.91 26.74 -5.90
C TYR A 213 -13.98 25.74 -5.42
N LYS A 214 -13.57 24.51 -5.06
CA LYS A 214 -14.48 23.47 -4.51
C LYS A 214 -15.07 23.92 -3.18
N ILE A 215 -14.25 24.47 -2.27
CA ILE A 215 -14.72 25.04 -0.98
C ILE A 215 -15.73 26.15 -1.23
N ALA A 216 -15.40 27.11 -2.11
CA ALA A 216 -16.29 28.23 -2.44
C ALA A 216 -17.65 27.76 -2.96
N THR A 217 -17.64 26.76 -3.85
CA THR A 217 -18.86 26.16 -4.42
C THR A 217 -19.72 25.47 -3.36
N VAL A 218 -19.10 24.78 -2.39
CA VAL A 218 -19.84 24.15 -1.28
C VAL A 218 -20.47 25.20 -0.38
N LEU A 219 -19.71 26.23 0.03
CA LEU A 219 -20.20 27.32 0.87
C LEU A 219 -21.37 28.07 0.22
N ASP A 220 -21.28 28.30 -1.08
CA ASP A 220 -22.33 28.92 -1.88
C ASP A 220 -23.61 28.07 -1.89
N LYS A 221 -23.49 26.75 -2.09
CA LYS A 221 -24.62 25.81 -1.95
C LYS A 221 -25.21 25.77 -0.54
N GLN A 222 -24.40 26.04 0.48
CA GLN A 222 -24.84 26.15 1.87
C GLN A 222 -25.45 27.53 2.22
N LEU A 223 -25.56 28.44 1.25
CA LEU A 223 -26.03 29.82 1.47
C LEU A 223 -25.16 30.58 2.48
N ARG A 224 -23.84 30.39 2.42
CA ARG A 224 -22.82 31.10 3.21
C ARG A 224 -22.05 32.09 2.31
N PRO A 225 -22.70 33.17 1.84
CA PRO A 225 -22.19 33.99 0.73
C PRO A 225 -20.89 34.73 1.08
N ILE A 226 -20.76 35.24 2.31
CA ILE A 226 -19.57 35.99 2.75
C ILE A 226 -18.33 35.10 2.67
N GLU A 227 -18.41 33.87 3.18
CA GLU A 227 -17.29 32.92 3.17
C GLU A 227 -17.00 32.41 1.76
N ALA A 228 -18.05 32.20 0.95
CA ALA A 228 -17.92 31.80 -0.45
C ALA A 228 -17.17 32.86 -1.28
N ILE A 229 -17.49 34.15 -1.12
CA ILE A 229 -16.80 35.25 -1.82
C ILE A 229 -15.30 35.22 -1.51
N VAL A 230 -14.93 35.13 -0.23
CA VAL A 230 -13.51 35.11 0.19
C VAL A 230 -12.76 33.95 -0.47
N ARG A 231 -13.40 32.77 -0.56
CA ARG A 231 -12.81 31.58 -1.18
C ARG A 231 -12.71 31.70 -2.70
N TYR A 232 -13.73 32.25 -3.37
CA TYR A 232 -13.65 32.55 -4.82
C TYR A 232 -12.55 33.58 -5.13
N GLN A 233 -12.40 34.61 -4.30
CA GLN A 233 -11.33 35.60 -4.47
C GLN A 233 -9.94 34.96 -4.30
N ARG A 234 -9.76 34.09 -3.31
CA ARG A 234 -8.51 33.36 -3.10
C ARG A 234 -8.18 32.45 -4.29
N PHE A 235 -9.17 31.73 -4.82
CA PHE A 235 -9.03 30.93 -6.05
C PHE A 235 -8.54 31.80 -7.22
N LEU A 236 -9.22 32.92 -7.50
CA LEU A 236 -8.85 33.80 -8.60
C LEU A 236 -7.45 34.40 -8.43
N HIS A 237 -7.06 34.75 -7.20
CA HIS A 237 -5.73 35.25 -6.90
C HIS A 237 -4.65 34.19 -7.16
N GLN A 238 -4.86 32.94 -6.72
CA GLN A 238 -3.94 31.84 -6.98
C GLN A 238 -3.83 31.54 -8.49
N MET A 239 -4.94 31.58 -9.22
CA MET A 239 -4.92 31.46 -10.68
C MET A 239 -4.09 32.57 -11.34
N GLU A 240 -4.19 33.81 -10.88
CA GLU A 240 -3.36 34.91 -11.39
C GLU A 240 -1.86 34.66 -11.13
N LEU A 241 -1.50 34.13 -9.97
CA LEU A 241 -0.12 33.72 -9.69
C LEU A 241 0.37 32.62 -10.64
N GLU A 242 -0.44 31.59 -10.91
CA GLU A 242 -0.10 30.54 -11.88
C GLU A 242 0.04 31.09 -13.31
N ARG A 243 -0.74 32.12 -13.67
CA ARG A 243 -0.64 32.80 -14.97
C ARG A 243 0.74 33.42 -15.14
N ILE A 244 1.21 34.11 -14.10
CA ILE A 244 2.52 34.78 -14.08
C ILE A 244 3.65 33.73 -14.19
N GLN A 245 3.45 32.53 -13.64
CA GLN A 245 4.38 31.40 -13.72
C GLN A 245 4.32 30.62 -15.05
N ALA A 246 3.56 31.08 -16.04
CA ALA A 246 3.47 30.53 -17.40
C ALA A 246 2.95 29.08 -17.50
N VAL A 247 1.96 28.70 -16.68
CA VAL A 247 1.32 27.37 -16.77
C VAL A 247 0.04 27.44 -17.63
N GLY A 248 0.21 27.55 -18.96
CA GLY A 248 -0.91 27.71 -19.91
C GLY A 248 -1.95 26.58 -19.88
N ASP A 249 -1.51 25.33 -19.69
CA ASP A 249 -2.40 24.16 -19.68
C ASP A 249 -3.29 24.09 -18.43
N ALA A 250 -2.81 24.59 -17.29
CA ALA A 250 -3.61 24.67 -16.06
C ALA A 250 -4.74 25.69 -16.24
N TRP A 251 -4.39 26.88 -16.73
CA TRP A 251 -5.35 27.93 -17.06
C TRP A 251 -6.43 27.48 -18.05
N ALA A 252 -6.05 26.75 -19.10
CA ALA A 252 -7.00 26.22 -20.07
C ALA A 252 -8.02 25.26 -19.42
N LYS A 253 -7.57 24.40 -18.50
CA LYS A 253 -8.45 23.46 -17.79
C LYS A 253 -9.41 24.15 -16.81
N GLN A 254 -9.06 25.32 -16.31
CA GLN A 254 -9.82 26.04 -15.27
C GLN A 254 -10.59 27.27 -15.79
N ALA A 255 -10.60 27.51 -17.10
CA ALA A 255 -11.26 28.69 -17.70
C ALA A 255 -12.75 28.81 -17.32
N ASP A 256 -13.50 27.70 -17.33
CA ASP A 256 -14.91 27.69 -16.91
C ASP A 256 -15.07 28.02 -15.43
N ALA A 257 -14.21 27.47 -14.56
CA ALA A 257 -14.22 27.75 -13.12
C ALA A 257 -13.92 29.23 -12.83
N ILE A 258 -12.99 29.84 -13.57
CA ILE A 258 -12.67 31.27 -13.47
C ILE A 258 -13.87 32.13 -13.86
N ALA A 259 -14.54 31.81 -14.96
CA ALA A 259 -15.73 32.54 -15.40
C ALA A 259 -16.84 32.46 -14.33
N ARG A 260 -17.16 31.25 -13.86
CA ARG A 260 -18.17 31.03 -12.80
C ARG A 260 -17.82 31.73 -11.50
N ALA A 261 -16.57 31.68 -11.05
CA ALA A 261 -16.14 32.35 -9.83
C ALA A 261 -16.36 33.86 -9.91
N ARG A 262 -16.02 34.50 -11.03
CA ARG A 262 -16.23 35.94 -11.26
C ARG A 262 -17.71 36.30 -11.28
N GLU A 263 -18.52 35.53 -12.00
CA GLU A 263 -19.97 35.71 -12.03
C GLU A 263 -20.55 35.59 -10.62
N ARG A 264 -20.10 34.60 -9.86
CA ARG A 264 -20.66 34.35 -8.54
C ARG A 264 -20.29 35.43 -7.54
N ILE A 265 -19.06 35.95 -7.58
CA ILE A 265 -18.68 37.12 -6.77
C ILE A 265 -19.63 38.29 -7.04
N ILE A 266 -19.90 38.64 -8.31
CA ILE A 266 -20.80 39.75 -8.67
C ILE A 266 -22.22 39.52 -8.14
N VAL A 267 -22.72 38.29 -8.18
CA VAL A 267 -24.06 37.97 -7.67
C VAL A 267 -24.10 38.03 -6.15
N LEU A 268 -23.08 37.51 -5.48
CA LEU A 268 -23.02 37.44 -4.02
C LEU A 268 -22.73 38.81 -3.38
N GLU A 269 -22.04 39.73 -4.06
CA GLU A 269 -21.78 41.11 -3.58
C GLU A 269 -23.02 42.02 -3.63
N LYS A 270 -24.04 41.64 -4.42
CA LYS A 270 -25.28 42.44 -4.59
C LYS A 270 -26.33 42.15 -3.53
N HIS A 271 -26.12 41.18 -2.65
CA HIS A 271 -27.06 40.70 -1.65
C HIS A 271 -26.42 40.70 -0.26
#